data_AF-A0A3D4BIB4-F1
#
_entry.id   AF-A0A3D4BIB4-F1
#
_cell.length_a   1.000
_cell.length_b   1.000
_cell.length_c   1.000
_cell.angle_alpha   90.00
_cell.angle_beta   90.00
_cell.angle_gamma   90.00
#
_symmetry.space_group_name_H-M   'P 1'
#
loop_
_entity.id
_entity.type
_entity.pdbx_description
1 polymer ?
#
loop_
_entity_poly.entity_id
_entity_poly.type
_entity_poly.pdbx_seq_one_letter_code
_entity_poly.pdbx_strand_id
1 'polypeptide(L)'
;MKNVKYLLIVVLLLSNLISFSQNQNIENDTITSDNILAEEIVFDSNDSDEGLLSLRNAFKKQNITIEISNIKRDRTNKIIAIDIVMESTDGRISKLNYNKLKPVKAIKIFVDKRNNPDWDFGIEELFEEIQYSK
;
A
#
# COMPACT_ATOMS: atom_id res chain seq x y z
N MET A 1 -66.35 15.31 -30.30
CA MET A 1 -66.48 14.53 -29.05
C MET A 1 -65.47 13.40 -29.13
N LYS A 2 -64.49 13.17 -28.26
CA LYS A 2 -64.17 13.64 -26.91
C LYS A 2 -62.63 13.63 -26.76
N ASN A 3 -62.14 14.54 -25.93
CA ASN A 3 -60.80 14.55 -25.35
C ASN A 3 -60.52 13.25 -24.58
N VAL A 4 -59.24 12.89 -24.38
CA VAL A 4 -58.57 12.86 -23.06
C VAL A 4 -57.09 12.49 -23.21
N LYS A 5 -56.25 13.24 -22.48
CA LYS A 5 -54.81 13.15 -22.29
C LYS A 5 -54.44 11.94 -21.41
N TYR A 6 -53.31 11.29 -21.64
CA TYR A 6 -52.57 10.59 -20.58
C TYR A 6 -51.07 10.88 -20.67
N LEU A 7 -50.69 11.89 -19.88
CA LEU A 7 -49.35 12.18 -19.41
C LEU A 7 -48.95 11.07 -18.42
N LEU A 8 -47.88 10.34 -18.69
CA LEU A 8 -47.32 9.41 -17.71
C LEU A 8 -46.56 10.23 -16.66
N ILE A 9 -47.23 10.47 -15.54
CA ILE A 9 -46.67 11.07 -14.33
C ILE A 9 -46.01 9.94 -13.54
N VAL A 10 -44.69 9.97 -13.40
CA VAL A 10 -43.99 9.25 -12.33
C VAL A 10 -43.68 10.27 -11.24
N VAL A 11 -44.62 10.38 -10.31
CA VAL A 11 -44.44 11.06 -9.02
C VAL A 11 -44.95 10.08 -7.97
N LEU A 12 -44.09 9.75 -7.00
CA LEU A 12 -44.34 9.35 -5.61
C LEU A 12 -43.00 8.79 -5.07
N LEU A 13 -42.37 9.19 -3.97
CA LEU A 13 -42.52 10.17 -2.89
C LEU A 13 -41.10 10.26 -2.27
N LEU A 14 -40.39 11.38 -2.25
CA LEU A 14 -40.34 12.32 -1.11
C LEU A 14 -40.59 11.61 0.23
N SER A 15 -39.56 11.42 1.06
CA SER A 15 -39.17 12.38 2.11
C SER A 15 -38.87 11.53 3.37
N ASN A 16 -38.02 11.83 4.34
CA ASN A 16 -37.25 12.99 4.76
C ASN A 16 -36.04 12.46 5.53
N LEU A 17 -34.92 13.15 5.48
CA LEU A 17 -34.25 13.68 6.68
C LEU A 17 -33.31 14.81 6.24
N ILE A 18 -33.89 16.00 6.18
CA ILE A 18 -33.21 17.30 6.31
C ILE A 18 -32.82 17.38 7.81
N SER A 19 -31.68 17.87 8.29
CA SER A 19 -31.05 19.15 8.02
C SER A 19 -29.71 19.30 8.77
N PHE A 20 -28.94 20.30 8.32
CA PHE A 20 -28.03 21.15 9.12
C PHE A 20 -26.63 20.56 9.38
N SER A 21 -25.51 21.22 9.07
CA SER A 21 -25.21 22.64 9.27
C SER A 21 -24.03 23.13 8.43
N GLN A 22 -24.18 24.35 7.90
CA GLN A 22 -23.19 25.42 7.71
C GLN A 22 -21.77 25.13 7.17
N ASN A 23 -21.51 25.76 6.01
CA ASN A 23 -20.27 26.47 5.66
C ASN A 23 -19.36 26.74 6.86
N GLN A 24 -18.15 26.16 6.88
CA GLN A 24 -16.91 26.88 7.19
C GLN A 24 -15.72 26.21 6.47
N ASN A 25 -14.98 27.05 5.75
CA ASN A 25 -13.57 26.98 5.36
C ASN A 25 -13.05 25.70 4.69
N ILE A 26 -12.66 25.88 3.42
CA ILE A 26 -11.53 25.18 2.81
C ILE A 26 -10.30 25.58 3.65
N GLU A 27 -10.05 24.86 4.74
CA GLU A 27 -8.70 24.79 5.29
C GLU A 27 -7.90 23.90 4.35
N ASN A 28 -6.76 24.42 3.89
CA ASN A 28 -5.71 23.60 3.30
C ASN A 28 -5.26 22.63 4.39
N ASP A 29 -5.92 21.48 4.44
CA ASP A 29 -5.66 20.44 5.41
C ASP A 29 -4.26 19.93 5.09
N THR A 30 -3.30 20.45 5.84
CA THR A 30 -1.95 19.94 5.84
C THR A 30 -2.11 18.54 6.43
N ILE A 31 -2.15 17.52 5.57
CA ILE A 31 -2.20 16.12 6.00
C ILE A 31 -1.01 15.92 6.95
N THR A 32 -1.29 16.02 8.24
CA THR A 32 -0.32 15.71 9.28
C THR A 32 -0.08 14.21 9.15
N SER A 33 1.19 13.81 9.08
CA SER A 33 1.59 12.40 8.94
C SER A 33 1.11 11.49 10.08
N ASP A 34 0.39 12.02 11.07
CA ASP A 34 -0.05 11.33 12.28
C ASP A 34 -1.23 10.37 12.05
N ASN A 35 -1.89 10.41 10.88
CA ASN A 35 -3.03 9.56 10.55
C ASN A 35 -2.73 8.40 9.59
N ILE A 36 -1.46 8.14 9.25
CA ILE A 36 -1.13 6.99 8.41
C ILE A 36 -1.28 5.72 9.25
N LEU A 37 -2.25 4.87 8.89
CA LEU A 37 -2.53 3.60 9.59
C LEU A 37 -1.98 2.37 8.86
N ALA A 38 -1.56 2.52 7.60
CA ALA A 38 -0.91 1.46 6.84
C ALA A 38 -0.02 2.06 5.75
N GLU A 39 1.13 1.45 5.51
CA GLU A 39 2.05 1.77 4.41
C GLU A 39 2.54 0.47 3.78
N GLU A 40 2.71 0.46 2.46
CA GLU A 40 3.28 -0.66 1.73
C GLU A 40 4.23 -0.18 0.64
N ILE A 41 5.26 -0.98 0.37
CA ILE A 41 6.20 -0.76 -0.72
C ILE A 41 6.30 -2.07 -1.49
N VAL A 42 6.18 -1.97 -2.81
CA VAL A 42 6.30 -3.12 -3.72
C VAL A 42 7.48 -2.86 -4.66
N PHE A 43 8.35 -3.85 -4.80
CA PHE A 43 9.49 -3.84 -5.72
C PHE A 43 9.60 -5.21 -6.39
N ASP A 44 10.30 -5.31 -7.52
CA ASP A 44 10.49 -6.55 -8.26
C ASP A 44 11.94 -6.78 -8.68
N SER A 45 12.15 -7.79 -9.54
CA SER A 45 13.49 -8.18 -9.99
C SER A 45 14.24 -7.10 -10.79
N ASN A 46 13.58 -6.04 -11.25
CA ASN A 46 14.18 -4.95 -12.01
C ASN A 46 14.72 -3.82 -11.13
N ASP A 47 14.22 -3.66 -9.90
CA ASP A 47 14.62 -2.57 -9.02
C ASP A 47 16.12 -2.56 -8.80
N SER A 48 16.72 -1.38 -8.69
CA SER A 48 18.17 -1.22 -8.54
C SER A 48 18.65 -1.53 -7.13
N ASP A 49 19.92 -1.94 -6.98
CA ASP A 49 20.51 -2.19 -5.66
C ASP A 49 20.42 -0.94 -4.77
N GLU A 50 20.63 0.26 -5.34
CA GLU A 50 20.50 1.53 -4.64
C GLU A 50 19.06 1.79 -4.17
N GLY A 51 18.08 1.54 -5.05
CA GLY A 51 16.66 1.67 -4.72
C GLY A 51 16.29 0.76 -3.54
N LEU A 52 16.73 -0.49 -3.57
CA LEU A 52 16.51 -1.44 -2.48
C LEU A 52 17.20 -1.00 -1.18
N LEU A 53 18.48 -0.62 -1.23
CA LEU A 53 19.21 -0.19 -0.04
C LEU A 53 18.62 1.07 0.60
N SER A 54 17.94 1.92 -0.18
CA SER A 54 17.23 3.09 0.34
C SER A 54 16.05 2.74 1.26
N LEU A 55 15.50 1.52 1.13
CA LEU A 55 14.35 1.04 1.92
C LEU A 55 14.67 0.87 3.41
N ARG A 56 15.95 0.89 3.81
CA ARG A 56 16.38 0.72 5.22
C ARG A 56 15.60 1.57 6.23
N ASN A 57 15.19 2.78 5.81
CA ASN A 57 14.51 3.74 6.67
C ASN A 57 13.02 3.95 6.31
N ALA A 58 12.46 3.18 5.38
CA ALA A 58 11.11 3.40 4.87
C ALA A 58 10.06 3.44 5.99
N PHE A 59 10.17 2.52 6.96
CA PHE A 59 9.23 2.41 8.07
C PHE A 59 9.80 2.85 9.43
N LYS A 60 10.81 3.71 9.41
CA LYS A 60 11.49 4.16 10.64
C LYS A 60 10.53 4.88 11.60
N LYS A 61 9.53 5.61 11.08
CA LYS A 61 8.51 6.29 11.89
C LYS A 61 7.61 5.31 12.65
N GLN A 62 7.47 4.09 12.14
CA GLN A 62 6.70 3.00 12.73
C GLN A 62 7.55 2.12 13.66
N ASN A 63 8.77 2.55 14.00
CA ASN A 63 9.73 1.79 14.81
C ASN A 63 10.10 0.43 14.19
N ILE A 64 10.16 0.38 12.86
CA ILE A 64 10.55 -0.80 12.10
C ILE A 64 11.77 -0.46 11.25
N THR A 65 12.81 -1.28 11.37
CA THR A 65 14.02 -1.21 10.55
C THR A 65 13.99 -2.29 9.48
N ILE A 66 14.63 -2.00 8.34
CA ILE A 66 14.74 -2.95 7.23
C ILE A 66 16.22 -3.16 6.92
N GLU A 67 16.66 -4.41 6.88
CA GLU A 67 17.96 -4.80 6.35
C GLU A 67 17.75 -5.55 5.04
N ILE A 68 18.46 -5.09 3.99
CA ILE A 68 18.52 -5.79 2.71
C ILE A 68 19.97 -6.17 2.46
N SER A 69 20.21 -7.44 2.16
CA SER A 69 21.53 -8.00 1.91
C SER A 69 21.51 -9.11 0.86
N ASN A 70 22.69 -9.64 0.52
CA ASN A 70 22.87 -10.77 -0.40
C ASN A 70 22.15 -10.60 -1.77
N ILE A 71 22.10 -9.36 -2.26
CA ILE A 71 21.53 -9.06 -3.58
C ILE A 71 22.43 -9.69 -4.64
N LYS A 72 21.88 -10.63 -5.42
CA LYS A 72 22.54 -11.23 -6.59
C LYS A 72 21.65 -11.10 -7.80
N ARG A 73 22.28 -10.82 -8.95
CA ARG A 73 21.61 -10.68 -10.23
C ARG A 73 22.04 -11.74 -11.22
N ASP A 74 21.14 -12.09 -12.13
CA ASP A 74 21.48 -12.89 -13.29
C ASP A 74 22.15 -12.05 -14.39
N ARG A 75 22.48 -12.70 -15.51
CA ARG A 75 23.09 -12.07 -16.69
C ARG A 75 22.20 -11.03 -17.39
N THR A 76 20.90 -11.00 -17.08
CA THR A 76 19.93 -10.01 -17.59
C THR A 76 19.70 -8.88 -16.59
N ASN A 77 20.52 -8.81 -15.54
CA ASN A 77 20.44 -7.83 -14.46
C ASN A 77 19.18 -7.97 -13.59
N LYS A 78 18.54 -9.14 -13.56
CA LYS A 78 17.37 -9.42 -12.73
C LYS A 78 17.78 -10.02 -11.39
N ILE A 79 17.17 -9.60 -10.29
CA ILE A 79 17.46 -10.11 -8.96
C ILE A 79 17.04 -11.58 -8.85
N ILE A 80 17.97 -12.45 -8.50
CA ILE A 80 17.78 -13.89 -8.30
C ILE A 80 18.06 -14.35 -6.86
N ALA A 81 18.74 -13.51 -6.08
CA ALA A 81 18.86 -13.70 -4.64
C ALA A 81 18.76 -12.36 -3.90
N ILE A 82 18.08 -12.36 -2.76
CA ILE A 82 17.92 -11.23 -1.86
C ILE A 82 17.52 -11.75 -0.47
N ASP A 83 18.14 -11.17 0.55
CA ASP A 83 17.77 -11.39 1.95
C ASP A 83 17.17 -10.10 2.50
N ILE A 84 16.00 -10.21 3.12
CA ILE A 84 15.26 -9.09 3.70
C ILE A 84 14.93 -9.45 5.14
N VAL A 85 15.25 -8.54 6.06
CA VAL A 85 14.88 -8.63 7.46
C VAL A 85 14.16 -7.34 7.85
N MET A 86 12.93 -7.47 8.33
CA MET A 86 12.18 -6.41 9.00
C MET A 86 12.20 -6.68 10.49
N GLU A 87 12.63 -5.72 11.30
CA GLU A 87 12.71 -5.84 12.75
C GLU A 87 12.01 -4.66 13.41
N SER A 88 11.12 -4.95 14.36
CA SER A 88 10.53 -3.93 15.22
C SER A 88 11.39 -3.73 16.47
N THR A 89 11.37 -2.52 17.03
CA THR A 89 12.05 -2.21 18.30
C THR A 89 11.61 -3.07 19.48
N ASP A 90 10.44 -3.72 19.39
CA ASP A 90 9.94 -4.67 20.39
C ASP A 90 10.53 -6.10 20.24
N GLY A 91 11.38 -6.32 19.23
CA GLY A 91 12.06 -7.59 18.96
C GLY A 91 11.29 -8.55 18.05
N ARG A 92 10.10 -8.18 17.54
CA ARG A 92 9.43 -8.95 16.48
C ARG A 92 10.24 -8.85 15.19
N ILE A 93 10.28 -9.95 14.44
CA ILE A 93 11.06 -10.03 13.21
C ILE A 93 10.25 -10.75 12.11
N SER A 94 10.29 -10.21 10.90
CA SER A 94 9.82 -10.85 9.67
C SER A 94 11.00 -10.97 8.69
N LYS A 95 11.16 -12.13 8.04
CA LYS A 95 12.31 -12.41 7.17
C LYS A 95 11.88 -13.05 5.86
N LEU A 96 12.57 -12.67 4.79
CA LEU A 96 12.56 -13.37 3.52
C LEU A 96 13.99 -13.71 3.11
N ASN A 97 14.23 -14.99 2.83
CA ASN A 97 15.45 -15.45 2.18
C ASN A 97 15.05 -16.00 0.82
N TYR A 98 15.41 -15.28 -0.24
CA TYR A 98 15.21 -15.73 -1.60
C TYR A 98 16.58 -16.00 -2.22
N ASN A 99 16.81 -17.23 -2.68
CA ASN A 99 18.06 -17.61 -3.34
C ASN A 99 17.76 -18.73 -4.34
N LYS A 100 17.33 -18.35 -5.55
CA LYS A 100 16.91 -19.29 -6.60
C LYS A 100 17.62 -18.95 -7.91
N LEU A 101 17.55 -19.83 -8.90
CA LEU A 101 18.04 -19.53 -10.26
C LEU A 101 17.04 -18.70 -11.09
N LYS A 102 15.80 -18.59 -10.61
CA LYS A 102 14.75 -17.80 -11.25
C LYS A 102 14.73 -16.39 -10.63
N PRO A 103 14.42 -15.35 -11.41
CA PRO A 103 14.19 -14.02 -10.87
C PRO A 103 13.13 -14.01 -9.78
N VAL A 104 13.34 -13.15 -8.80
CA VAL A 104 12.31 -12.85 -7.80
C VAL A 104 11.10 -12.25 -8.49
N LYS A 105 9.91 -12.62 -8.02
CA LYS A 105 8.68 -11.92 -8.40
C LYS A 105 8.61 -10.59 -7.64
N ALA A 106 7.50 -9.85 -7.79
CA ALA A 106 7.30 -8.70 -6.93
C ALA A 106 7.27 -9.12 -5.45
N ILE A 107 7.90 -8.34 -4.59
CA ILE A 107 7.88 -8.47 -3.14
C ILE A 107 7.20 -7.22 -2.59
N LYS A 108 6.23 -7.44 -1.70
CA LYS A 108 5.61 -6.40 -0.90
C LYS A 108 6.18 -6.44 0.52
N ILE A 109 6.60 -5.29 1.02
CA ILE A 109 6.85 -5.06 2.44
C ILE A 109 5.79 -4.10 2.97
N PHE A 110 5.27 -4.34 4.17
CA PHE A 110 4.16 -3.55 4.69
C PHE A 110 4.22 -3.34 6.20
N VAL A 111 3.54 -2.29 6.65
CA VAL A 111 3.21 -2.01 8.05
C VAL A 111 1.72 -1.65 8.15
N ASP A 112 1.02 -2.15 9.16
CA ASP A 112 -0.42 -1.94 9.35
C ASP A 112 -0.80 -1.87 10.83
N LYS A 113 -1.54 -0.83 11.22
CA LYS A 113 -2.03 -0.60 12.58
C LYS A 113 -3.56 -0.60 12.68
N ARG A 114 -4.29 -0.89 11.60
CA ARG A 114 -5.76 -0.79 11.55
C ARG A 114 -6.44 -1.78 12.50
N ASN A 115 -5.85 -2.97 12.67
CA ASN A 115 -6.45 -4.07 13.43
C ASN A 115 -5.62 -4.46 14.68
N ASN A 116 -4.54 -3.74 14.98
CA ASN A 116 -3.61 -4.07 16.06
C ASN A 116 -3.21 -2.77 16.80
N PRO A 117 -3.24 -2.74 18.15
CA PRO A 117 -2.72 -1.60 18.91
C PRO A 117 -1.22 -1.32 18.64
N ASP A 118 -0.46 -2.37 18.30
CA ASP A 118 0.92 -2.29 17.82
C ASP A 118 0.97 -2.39 16.28
N TRP A 119 2.03 -1.88 15.66
CA TRP A 119 2.23 -2.02 14.22
C TRP A 119 2.42 -3.51 13.87
N ASP A 120 1.52 -4.07 13.06
CA ASP A 120 1.77 -5.33 12.35
C ASP A 120 2.64 -5.05 11.12
N PHE A 121 3.42 -6.03 10.68
CA PHE A 121 4.30 -5.86 9.53
C PHE A 121 4.72 -7.20 8.92
N GLY A 122 5.07 -7.17 7.64
CA GLY A 122 5.42 -8.40 6.95
C GLY A 122 6.02 -8.22 5.59
N ILE A 123 6.40 -9.36 5.03
CA ILE A 123 7.01 -9.50 3.70
C ILE A 123 6.19 -10.56 2.96
N GLU A 124 5.75 -10.23 1.74
CA GLU A 124 4.95 -11.12 0.90
C GLU A 124 5.56 -11.22 -0.51
N GLU A 125 5.79 -12.44 -0.99
CA GLU A 125 6.04 -12.68 -2.41
C GLU A 125 4.71 -12.62 -3.18
N LEU A 126 4.61 -11.72 -4.16
CA LEU A 126 3.45 -11.58 -5.04
C LEU A 126 3.58 -12.46 -6.28
N PHE A 127 2.45 -12.82 -6.90
CA PHE A 127 2.44 -13.75 -8.02
C PHE A 127 2.84 -13.13 -9.37
N GLU A 128 2.84 -11.80 -9.49
CA GLU A 128 2.98 -11.04 -10.75
C GLU A 128 4.23 -10.15 -10.76
N GLU A 129 4.78 -9.87 -11.96
CA GLU A 129 5.78 -8.80 -12.16
C GLU A 129 5.06 -7.45 -12.25
N ILE A 130 5.62 -6.37 -11.66
CA ILE A 130 4.98 -5.05 -11.69
C ILE A 130 5.07 -4.51 -13.13
N GLN A 131 3.93 -4.39 -13.79
CA GLN A 131 3.85 -3.74 -15.09
C GLN A 131 3.80 -2.22 -14.89
N TYR A 132 4.95 -1.54 -14.93
CA TYR A 132 4.95 -0.08 -15.03
C TYR A 132 4.41 0.32 -16.41
N SER A 133 3.29 1.06 -16.45
CA SER A 133 2.85 1.69 -17.69
C SER A 133 3.89 2.72 -18.12
N LYS A 134 4.48 2.53 -19.30
CA LYS A 134 5.38 3.48 -19.94
C LYS A 134 4.69 4.79 -20.29
#